data_AF-A0A950TC71-F1
#
_entry.id   AF-A0A950TC71-F1
#
_cell.length_a   1.000
_cell.length_b   1.000
_cell.length_c   1.000
_cell.angle_alpha   90.00
_cell.angle_beta   90.00
_cell.angle_gamma   90.00
#
_symmetry.space_group_name_H-M   'P 1'
#
loop_
_entity.id
_entity.type
_entity.pdbx_description
1 polymer ?
#
loop_
_entity_poly.entity_id
_entity_poly.type
_entity_poly.pdbx_seq_one_letter_code
_entity_poly.pdbx_strand_id
1 'polypeptide(L)'
;MHNRQTSIAMQTPVAGVDLARAGKDALFSGLLAVGLFLPLIGFKTVTNIRNELILETRFGLLAIFIAVMVAASLVNSFVIAPWRARRAVRERAPASRLAGVLSKYFAPFALGFVLIYPALVFGLVGSTGATKWIDNFGIQILIYVMLG
;
A
#
# COMPACT_ATOMS: atom_id res chain seq x y z
N MET A 1 53.58 -17.37 30.01
CA MET A 1 53.01 -17.00 28.69
C MET A 1 51.52 -16.69 28.90
N HIS A 2 51.16 -15.41 28.89
CA HIS A 2 49.84 -14.89 29.26
C HIS A 2 48.88 -14.97 28.06
N ASN A 3 47.84 -15.81 28.17
CA ASN A 3 46.84 -16.04 27.14
C ASN A 3 45.82 -14.87 27.10
N ARG A 4 46.04 -13.89 26.23
CA ARG A 4 45.05 -12.85 25.90
C ARG A 4 44.01 -13.43 24.94
N GLN A 5 43.09 -14.23 25.45
CA GLN A 5 41.85 -14.56 24.74
C GLN A 5 40.94 -13.33 24.74
N THR A 6 41.12 -12.51 23.72
CA THR A 6 40.06 -12.02 22.82
C THR A 6 38.63 -12.39 23.22
N SER A 7 38.08 -11.73 24.24
CA SER A 7 36.63 -11.52 24.33
C SER A 7 36.32 -10.27 23.52
N ILE A 8 36.37 -10.40 22.20
CA ILE A 8 35.73 -9.44 21.31
C ILE A 8 34.26 -9.77 21.43
N ALA A 9 33.61 -9.21 22.45
CA ALA A 9 32.16 -9.22 22.55
C ALA A 9 31.63 -8.74 21.21
N MET A 10 31.05 -9.66 20.46
CA MET A 10 30.38 -9.39 19.20
C MET A 10 29.22 -8.49 19.55
N GLN A 11 29.47 -7.17 19.49
CA GLN A 11 28.45 -6.14 19.62
C GLN A 11 27.52 -6.35 18.42
N THR A 12 26.47 -7.16 18.61
CA THR A 12 25.32 -7.11 17.72
C THR A 12 24.89 -5.66 17.69
N PRO A 13 24.93 -4.97 16.54
CA PRO A 13 24.42 -3.62 16.48
C PRO A 13 22.97 -3.72 16.93
N VAL A 14 22.67 -3.06 18.04
CA VAL A 14 21.29 -2.90 18.51
C VAL A 14 20.54 -2.40 17.29
N ALA A 15 19.54 -3.15 16.82
CA ALA A 15 18.70 -2.77 15.70
C ALA A 15 17.84 -1.57 16.14
N GLY A 16 18.51 -0.43 16.32
CA GLY A 16 17.92 0.85 16.59
C GLY A 16 17.13 1.27 15.36
N VAL A 17 16.09 2.06 15.59
CA VAL A 17 15.33 2.58 14.47
C VAL A 17 16.26 3.38 13.57
N ASP A 18 16.32 2.98 12.30
CA ASP A 18 17.12 3.67 11.29
C ASP A 18 16.46 5.01 10.97
N LEU A 19 16.85 6.03 11.73
CA LEU A 19 16.35 7.39 11.62
C LEU A 19 16.63 7.98 10.24
N ALA A 20 17.75 7.59 9.63
CA ALA A 20 18.11 8.04 8.29
C ALA A 20 17.17 7.46 7.24
N ARG A 21 16.81 6.18 7.37
CA ARG A 21 15.78 5.55 6.52
C ARG A 21 14.41 6.18 6.74
N ALA A 22 13.98 6.36 7.99
CA ALA A 22 12.69 6.97 8.30
C ALA A 22 12.58 8.39 7.72
N GLY A 23 13.66 9.17 7.80
CA GLY A 23 13.73 10.52 7.22
C GLY A 23 13.62 10.50 5.69
N LYS A 24 14.31 9.57 5.02
CA LYS A 24 14.19 9.40 3.56
C LYS A 24 12.76 9.03 3.16
N ASP A 25 12.17 8.05 3.84
CA ASP A 25 10.81 7.58 3.54
C ASP A 25 9.77 8.71 3.73
N ALA A 26 9.92 9.52 4.79
CA ALA A 26 9.09 10.69 5.04
C ALA A 26 9.27 11.79 4.00
N LEU A 27 10.51 12.05 3.58
CA LEU A 27 10.81 13.04 2.54
C LEU A 27 10.20 12.63 1.20
N PHE A 28 10.40 11.38 0.78
CA PHE A 28 9.81 10.86 -0.46
C PHE A 28 8.29 10.90 -0.41
N SER A 29 7.68 10.45 0.68
CA SER A 29 6.22 10.47 0.85
C SER A 29 5.68 11.91 0.84
N GLY A 30 6.37 12.84 1.49
CA GLY A 30 6.02 14.26 1.49
C GLY A 30 6.12 14.91 0.11
N LEU A 31 7.21 14.65 -0.63
CA LEU A 31 7.39 15.14 -2.00
C LEU A 31 6.33 14.57 -2.95
N LEU A 32 6.04 13.28 -2.83
CA LEU A 32 4.98 12.63 -3.62
C LEU A 32 3.60 13.22 -3.29
N ALA A 33 3.31 13.44 -2.00
CA ALA A 33 2.07 14.08 -1.55
C ALA A 33 1.95 15.52 -2.06
N VAL A 34 3.03 16.30 -2.07
CA VAL A 34 3.04 17.64 -2.69
C VAL A 34 2.73 17.53 -4.18
N GLY A 35 3.46 16.68 -4.92
CA GLY A 35 3.27 16.53 -6.36
C GLY A 35 1.85 16.11 -6.74
N LEU A 36 1.23 15.23 -5.94
CA LEU A 36 -0.12 14.73 -6.21
C LEU A 36 -1.21 15.69 -5.71
N PHE A 37 -1.09 16.22 -4.50
CA PHE A 37 -2.15 17.01 -3.87
C PHE A 37 -2.09 18.50 -4.20
N LEU A 38 -0.96 19.03 -4.66
CA LEU A 38 -0.89 20.42 -5.10
C LEU A 38 -1.92 20.72 -6.21
N PRO A 39 -2.01 19.96 -7.32
CA PRO A 39 -3.04 20.19 -8.34
C PRO A 39 -4.44 19.75 -7.88
N LEU A 40 -4.54 18.69 -7.07
CA LEU A 40 -5.85 18.11 -6.68
C LEU A 40 -6.56 18.89 -5.56
N ILE A 41 -5.80 19.49 -4.65
CA ILE A 41 -6.32 20.09 -3.41
C ILE A 41 -5.85 21.54 -3.27
N GLY A 42 -4.59 21.82 -3.65
CA GLY A 42 -3.97 23.13 -3.46
C GLY A 42 -4.63 24.25 -4.28
N PHE A 43 -5.13 23.91 -5.48
CA PHE A 43 -5.78 24.84 -6.38
C PHE A 43 -7.26 24.52 -6.56
N LYS A 44 -8.12 25.51 -6.34
CA LYS A 44 -9.56 25.39 -6.51
C LYS A 44 -10.03 26.47 -7.46
N THR A 45 -10.50 26.06 -8.62
CA THR A 45 -11.10 26.97 -9.58
C THR A 45 -12.56 27.20 -9.22
N VAL A 46 -12.96 28.46 -9.05
CA VAL A 46 -14.36 28.84 -8.81
C VAL A 46 -14.78 29.95 -9.75
N THR A 47 -16.07 30.03 -9.99
CA THR A 47 -16.68 31.12 -10.73
C THR A 47 -17.13 32.19 -9.74
N ASN A 48 -16.73 33.45 -9.96
CA ASN A 48 -17.16 34.57 -9.12
C ASN A 48 -18.59 35.03 -9.50
N ILE A 49 -19.13 35.99 -8.76
CA ILE A 49 -20.48 36.55 -8.98
C ILE A 49 -20.59 37.24 -10.36
N ARG A 50 -19.46 37.59 -10.98
CA ARG A 50 -19.38 38.18 -12.32
C ARG A 50 -19.14 37.14 -13.43
N ASN A 51 -19.31 35.85 -13.13
CA ASN A 51 -19.08 34.75 -14.07
C ASN A 51 -17.63 34.63 -14.58
N GLU A 52 -16.65 35.18 -13.85
CA GLU A 52 -15.23 35.04 -14.17
C GLU A 52 -14.64 33.84 -13.43
N LEU A 53 -13.70 33.16 -14.10
CA LEU A 53 -13.00 32.02 -13.53
C LEU A 53 -11.81 32.53 -12.71
N ILE A 54 -11.88 32.35 -11.39
CA ILE A 54 -10.80 32.72 -10.46
C ILE A 54 -10.20 31.48 -9.80
N LEU A 55 -8.92 31.56 -9.46
CA LEU A 55 -8.19 30.49 -8.79
C LEU A 55 -8.04 30.81 -7.30
N GLU A 56 -8.70 30.04 -6.45
CA GLU A 56 -8.51 30.08 -5.01
C GLU A 56 -7.43 29.09 -4.60
N THR A 57 -6.51 29.50 -3.73
CA THR A 57 -5.50 28.61 -3.15
C THR A 57 -5.93 28.13 -1.77
N ARG A 58 -5.83 26.82 -1.53
CA ARG A 58 -6.21 26.19 -0.26
C ARG A 58 -5.01 25.52 0.41
N PHE A 59 -3.91 26.27 0.56
CA PHE A 59 -2.66 25.75 1.10
C PHE A 59 -2.78 25.20 2.53
N GLY A 60 -3.71 25.72 3.34
CA GLY A 60 -3.99 25.15 4.66
C GLY A 60 -4.47 23.69 4.60
N LEU A 61 -5.38 23.37 3.67
CA LEU A 61 -5.83 21.98 3.47
C LEU A 61 -4.70 21.12 2.90
N LEU A 62 -3.98 21.63 1.91
CA LEU A 62 -2.83 20.92 1.34
C LEU A 62 -1.80 20.54 2.41
N ALA A 63 -1.46 21.47 3.31
CA ALA A 63 -0.53 21.23 4.40
C ALA A 63 -1.01 20.12 5.35
N ILE A 64 -2.31 20.06 5.65
CA ILE A 64 -2.89 18.99 6.48
C ILE A 64 -2.72 17.63 5.78
N PHE A 65 -3.05 17.53 4.49
CA PHE A 65 -2.90 16.27 3.74
C PHE A 65 -1.45 15.80 3.66
N ILE A 66 -0.51 16.73 3.43
CA ILE A 66 0.92 16.42 3.45
C ILE A 66 1.35 15.95 4.83
N ALA A 67 0.92 16.64 5.90
CA ALA A 67 1.25 16.27 7.28
C ALA A 67 0.74 14.87 7.63
N VAL A 68 -0.48 14.51 7.20
CA VAL A 68 -1.05 13.17 7.37
C VAL A 68 -0.21 12.12 6.64
N MET A 69 0.21 12.38 5.39
CA MET A 69 1.04 11.44 4.64
C MET A 69 2.43 11.25 5.27
N VAL A 70 3.06 12.34 5.71
CA VAL A 70 4.33 12.27 6.43
C VAL A 70 4.16 11.51 7.74
N ALA A 71 3.13 11.80 8.53
CA ALA A 71 2.84 11.07 9.76
C ALA A 71 2.61 9.56 9.51
N ALA A 72 1.83 9.21 8.47
CA ALA A 72 1.60 7.83 8.07
C ALA A 72 2.91 7.12 7.67
N SER A 73 3.80 7.79 6.94
CA SER A 73 5.10 7.24 6.56
C SER A 73 6.00 7.00 7.77
N LEU A 74 6.00 7.91 8.75
CA LEU A 74 6.75 7.77 9.99
C LEU A 74 6.18 6.61 10.82
N VAL A 75 4.86 6.54 11.02
CA VAL A 75 4.21 5.40 11.70
C VAL A 75 4.55 4.08 11.02
N ASN A 76 4.54 4.05 9.69
CA ASN A 76 4.95 2.86 8.95
C ASN A 76 6.41 2.47 9.22
N SER A 77 7.33 3.43 9.24
CA SER A 77 8.75 3.18 9.52
C SER A 77 9.02 2.78 10.97
N PHE A 78 8.40 3.46 11.95
CA PHE A 78 8.66 3.26 13.38
C PHE A 78 7.89 2.08 13.99
N VAL A 79 6.68 1.80 13.51
CA VAL A 79 5.77 0.85 14.15
C VAL A 79 5.51 -0.36 13.25
N ILE A 80 5.05 -0.12 12.03
CA ILE A 80 4.53 -1.20 11.16
C ILE A 80 5.66 -2.06 10.61
N ALA A 81 6.72 -1.46 10.07
CA ALA A 81 7.86 -2.16 9.50
C ALA A 81 8.55 -3.10 10.51
N PRO A 82 8.92 -2.66 11.73
CA PRO A 82 9.53 -3.56 12.71
C PRO A 82 8.54 -4.60 13.23
N TRP A 83 7.25 -4.26 13.38
CA TRP A 83 6.23 -5.22 13.78
C TRP A 83 6.04 -6.33 12.74
N ARG A 84 5.99 -5.99 11.45
CA ARG A 84 5.93 -6.96 10.34
C ARG A 84 7.18 -7.84 10.30
N ALA A 85 8.37 -7.27 10.49
CA ALA A 85 9.61 -8.03 10.54
C ALA A 85 9.62 -9.05 11.68
N ARG A 86 9.14 -8.67 12.89
CA ARG A 86 9.03 -9.58 14.04
C ARG A 86 8.00 -10.69 13.80
N ARG A 87 6.85 -10.37 13.19
CA ARG A 87 5.83 -11.37 12.83
C ARG A 87 6.31 -12.36 11.77
N ALA A 88 7.00 -11.90 10.73
CA ALA A 88 7.52 -12.77 9.68
C ALA A 88 8.53 -13.82 10.18
N VAL A 89 9.24 -13.52 11.28
CA VAL A 89 10.11 -14.51 11.95
C VAL A 89 9.29 -15.54 12.73
N ARG A 90 8.18 -15.12 13.35
CA ARG A 90 7.33 -15.96 14.21
C ARG A 90 6.34 -16.84 13.44
N GLU A 91 5.93 -16.40 12.25
CA GLU A 91 4.96 -17.10 11.39
C GLU A 91 5.62 -18.13 10.44
N ARG A 92 6.92 -18.43 10.62
CA ARG A 92 7.59 -19.56 9.94
C ARG A 92 7.12 -20.90 10.52
N ALA A 93 5.83 -21.20 10.42
CA ALA A 93 5.37 -22.58 10.40
C ALA A 93 5.83 -23.21 9.06
N PRO A 94 6.29 -24.48 9.03
CA PRO A 94 6.58 -25.14 7.78
C PRO A 94 5.27 -25.35 7.03
N ALA A 95 4.90 -24.39 6.18
CA ALA A 95 3.91 -24.63 5.15
C ALA A 95 4.42 -25.81 4.31
N SER A 96 3.55 -26.78 4.01
CA SER A 96 3.93 -27.87 3.10
C SER A 96 4.50 -27.27 1.81
N ARG A 97 5.58 -27.85 1.27
CA ARG A 97 6.23 -27.30 0.04
C ARG A 97 5.23 -27.08 -1.09
N LEU A 98 4.22 -27.94 -1.18
CA LEU A 98 3.11 -27.83 -2.14
C LEU A 98 2.22 -26.60 -1.86
N ALA A 99 1.84 -26.33 -0.61
CA ALA A 99 1.06 -25.14 -0.25
C ALA A 99 1.86 -23.84 -0.45
N GLY A 100 3.17 -23.86 -0.23
CA GLY A 100 4.06 -22.71 -0.45
C GLY A 100 4.25 -22.38 -1.93
N VAL A 101 4.35 -23.39 -2.80
CA VAL A 101 4.43 -23.19 -4.26
C VAL A 101 3.08 -22.74 -4.82
N LEU A 102 1.99 -23.38 -4.40
CA LEU A 102 0.65 -23.03 -4.87
C LEU A 102 0.30 -21.60 -4.47
N SER A 103 0.49 -21.19 -3.21
CA SER A 103 0.19 -19.83 -2.76
C SER A 103 1.02 -18.75 -3.49
N LYS A 104 2.28 -19.05 -3.83
CA LYS A 104 3.16 -18.12 -4.56
C LYS A 104 2.66 -17.80 -5.97
N TYR A 105 2.11 -18.78 -6.68
CA TYR A 105 1.61 -18.59 -8.05
C TYR A 105 0.11 -18.30 -8.10
N PHE A 106 -0.66 -18.79 -7.12
CA PHE A 106 -2.10 -18.64 -7.09
C PHE A 106 -2.52 -17.19 -6.88
N ALA A 107 -1.87 -16.44 -5.99
CA ALA A 107 -2.23 -15.03 -5.76
C ALA A 107 -2.11 -14.14 -7.02
N PRO A 108 -0.95 -14.10 -7.73
CA PRO A 108 -0.85 -13.34 -8.97
C PRO A 108 -1.72 -13.92 -10.09
N PHE A 109 -1.87 -15.24 -10.15
CA PHE A 109 -2.76 -15.88 -11.12
C PHE A 109 -4.23 -15.50 -10.90
N ALA A 110 -4.74 -15.58 -9.67
CA ALA A 110 -6.10 -15.23 -9.31
C ALA A 110 -6.37 -13.74 -9.58
N LEU A 111 -5.42 -12.86 -9.28
CA LEU A 111 -5.53 -11.44 -9.60
C LEU A 111 -5.60 -11.19 -11.12
N GLY A 112 -4.73 -11.83 -11.89
CA GLY A 112 -4.77 -11.76 -13.35
C GLY A 112 -6.04 -12.36 -13.93
N PHE A 113 -6.51 -13.47 -13.35
CA PHE A 113 -7.76 -14.11 -13.75
C PHE A 113 -8.96 -13.21 -13.50
N VAL A 114 -9.08 -12.58 -12.33
CA VAL A 114 -10.17 -11.64 -12.03
C VAL A 114 -10.20 -10.47 -13.01
N LEU A 115 -9.03 -9.95 -13.42
CA LEU A 115 -8.93 -8.90 -14.43
C LEU A 115 -9.38 -9.36 -15.82
N ILE A 116 -9.00 -10.56 -16.22
CA ILE A 116 -9.26 -11.09 -17.57
C ILE A 116 -10.65 -11.77 -17.65
N TYR A 117 -11.21 -12.17 -16.53
CA TYR A 117 -12.47 -12.93 -16.41
C TYR A 117 -13.66 -12.27 -17.14
N PRO A 118 -13.92 -10.95 -17.00
CA PRO A 118 -15.02 -10.32 -17.73
C PRO A 118 -14.89 -10.46 -19.25
N ALA A 119 -13.67 -10.31 -19.78
CA ALA A 119 -13.40 -10.43 -21.21
C ALA A 119 -13.54 -11.89 -21.69
N LEU A 120 -13.10 -12.87 -20.88
CA LEU A 120 -13.26 -14.29 -21.20
C LEU A 120 -14.72 -14.71 -21.28
N VAL A 121 -15.52 -14.34 -20.28
CA VAL A 121 -16.94 -14.67 -20.25
C VAL A 121 -17.67 -14.01 -21.41
N PHE A 122 -17.35 -12.74 -21.70
CA PHE A 122 -17.88 -12.03 -22.86
C PHE A 122 -17.57 -12.74 -24.18
N GLY A 123 -16.33 -13.20 -24.37
CA GLY A 123 -15.92 -13.92 -25.59
C GLY A 123 -16.55 -15.31 -25.74
N LEU A 124 -16.87 -16.00 -24.64
CA LEU A 124 -17.40 -17.36 -24.67
C LEU A 124 -18.93 -17.43 -24.75
N VAL A 125 -19.64 -16.51 -24.10
CA VAL A 125 -21.10 -16.59 -23.91
C VAL A 125 -21.83 -15.40 -24.57
N GLY A 126 -21.09 -14.46 -25.15
CA GLY A 126 -21.63 -13.25 -25.78
C GLY A 126 -22.15 -12.23 -24.76
N SER A 127 -22.61 -11.08 -25.25
CA SER A 127 -23.05 -9.95 -24.41
C SER A 127 -24.21 -10.31 -23.48
N THR A 128 -25.24 -10.99 -23.98
CA THR A 128 -26.44 -11.34 -23.20
C THR A 128 -26.15 -12.40 -22.13
N GLY A 129 -25.29 -13.38 -22.42
CA GLY A 129 -24.91 -14.41 -21.46
C GLY A 129 -23.94 -13.89 -20.40
N ALA A 130 -23.00 -13.04 -20.79
CA ALA A 130 -21.92 -12.58 -19.92
C ALA A 130 -22.39 -11.70 -18.77
N THR A 131 -23.37 -10.82 -19.01
CA THR A 131 -23.96 -9.95 -17.98
C THR A 131 -24.42 -10.75 -16.77
N LYS A 132 -25.07 -11.91 -16.98
CA LYS A 132 -25.54 -12.78 -15.87
C LYS A 132 -24.39 -13.26 -14.98
N TRP A 133 -23.27 -13.65 -15.58
CA TRP A 133 -22.13 -14.20 -14.85
C TRP A 133 -21.32 -13.10 -14.15
N ILE A 134 -21.06 -12.01 -14.86
CA ILE A 134 -20.26 -10.88 -14.35
C ILE A 134 -21.02 -10.19 -13.20
N ASP A 135 -22.31 -9.91 -13.37
CA ASP A 135 -23.09 -9.18 -12.37
C ASP A 135 -23.32 -10.03 -11.11
N ASN A 136 -23.64 -11.32 -11.28
CA ASN A 136 -23.90 -12.21 -10.15
C ASN A 136 -22.64 -12.46 -9.31
N PHE A 137 -21.50 -12.77 -9.95
CA PHE A 137 -20.25 -12.94 -9.21
C PHE A 137 -19.74 -11.62 -8.64
N GLY A 138 -19.86 -10.51 -9.38
CA GLY A 138 -19.49 -9.19 -8.91
C GLY A 138 -20.25 -8.82 -7.64
N ILE A 139 -21.58 -8.94 -7.65
CA ILE A 139 -22.43 -8.69 -6.48
C ILE A 139 -22.08 -9.65 -5.34
N GLN A 140 -21.91 -10.96 -5.61
CA GLN A 140 -21.56 -11.94 -4.58
C GLN A 140 -20.23 -11.62 -3.87
N ILE A 141 -19.22 -11.20 -4.63
CA ILE A 141 -17.93 -10.80 -4.08
C ILE A 141 -18.09 -9.53 -3.24
N LEU A 142 -18.81 -8.54 -3.76
CA LEU A 142 -19.06 -7.28 -3.05
C LEU A 142 -19.80 -7.53 -1.73
N ILE A 143 -20.89 -8.30 -1.75
CA ILE A 143 -21.64 -8.59 -0.52
C ILE A 143 -20.80 -9.40 0.47
N TYR A 144 -19.99 -10.35 0.00
CA TYR A 144 -19.14 -11.15 0.88
C TYR A 144 -18.09 -10.30 1.57
N VAL A 145 -17.42 -9.41 0.84
CA VAL A 145 -16.44 -8.47 1.39
C VAL A 145 -17.10 -7.44 2.32
N MET A 146 -18.31 -6.99 1.99
CA MET A 146 -19.07 -6.06 2.82
C MET A 146 -19.63 -6.72 4.10
N LEU A 147 -19.97 -8.01 4.06
CA LEU A 147 -20.44 -8.76 5.24
C LEU A 147 -19.29 -9.20 6.15
N GLY A 148 -18.08 -9.40 5.60
CA GLY A 148 -16.84 -9.63 6.36
C GLY A 148 -16.82 -10.92 7.16
#